data_AF-A0A0C9VPN8-F1
#
_entry.id   AF-A0A0C9VPN8-F1
#
_cell.length_a   1.000
_cell.length_b   1.000
_cell.length_c   1.000
_cell.angle_alpha   90.00
_cell.angle_beta   90.00
_cell.angle_gamma   90.00
#
_symmetry.space_group_name_H-M   'P 1'
#
loop_
_entity.id
_entity.type
_entity.pdbx_description
1 polymer ?
#
loop_
_entity_poly.entity_id
_entity_poly.type
_entity_poly.pdbx_seq_one_letter_code
_entity_poly.pdbx_strand_id
1 'polypeptide(L)'
;MSLVVTDLNQVNMSSAKVEKSKSSSPTAELKNGKVVFRQKAISFENLSETMQEIVKFREYMATNTQITAIPDDHLPLIGKLIHERYSNPLRHVDLKGIERVFSSDKTIPTLVKSLQSILCPPTLGTLSIDSAEASLPSAVLETAIKVVAERVNYGVTADIEKPPTTLCIWRWEVKNRDWLPPSVKDITAQRLEERKT
;
A
#
# COMPACT_ATOMS: atom_id res chain seq x y z
N MET A 1 48.32 -44.26 -42.30
CA MET A 1 47.99 -43.57 -43.55
C MET A 1 46.82 -42.66 -43.28
N SER A 2 47.03 -41.39 -43.60
CA SER A 2 46.18 -40.23 -43.36
C SER A 2 44.77 -40.35 -43.94
N LEU A 3 43.80 -39.73 -43.27
CA LEU A 3 42.77 -38.92 -43.92
C LEU A 3 42.53 -37.68 -43.04
N VAL A 4 43.04 -36.54 -43.52
CA VAL A 4 42.82 -35.21 -42.96
C VAL A 4 41.49 -34.71 -43.52
N VAL A 5 40.62 -34.26 -42.63
CA VAL A 5 39.32 -33.66 -42.94
C VAL A 5 39.48 -32.13 -43.06
N THR A 6 39.18 -31.62 -44.25
CA THR A 6 38.69 -30.28 -44.62
C THR A 6 37.59 -29.76 -43.66
N ASP A 7 37.27 -28.50 -43.41
CA ASP A 7 37.65 -27.14 -43.82
C ASP A 7 36.66 -26.19 -43.06
N LEU A 8 36.89 -24.87 -43.11
CA LEU A 8 35.93 -23.77 -42.91
C LEU A 8 35.49 -23.29 -41.50
N ASN A 9 36.04 -22.11 -41.16
CA ASN A 9 35.37 -20.87 -40.71
C ASN A 9 34.36 -20.91 -39.54
N GLN A 10 34.70 -20.21 -38.45
CA GLN A 10 33.95 -19.00 -38.08
C GLN A 10 34.70 -18.13 -37.05
N VAL A 11 34.95 -16.89 -37.47
CA VAL A 11 35.35 -15.76 -36.63
C VAL A 11 34.21 -15.47 -35.65
N ASN A 12 34.46 -15.50 -34.35
CA ASN A 12 33.53 -14.93 -33.37
C ASN A 12 34.20 -13.75 -32.66
N MET A 13 33.75 -12.56 -33.06
CA MET A 13 34.14 -11.30 -32.46
C MET A 13 33.66 -11.23 -31.01
N SER A 14 34.60 -10.95 -30.13
CA SER A 14 34.38 -10.46 -28.79
C SER A 14 33.55 -9.17 -28.80
N SER A 15 32.26 -9.26 -28.47
CA SER A 15 31.50 -8.12 -27.96
C SER A 15 31.48 -8.20 -26.44
N ALA A 16 32.40 -7.43 -25.83
CA ALA A 16 32.32 -7.09 -24.42
C ALA A 16 31.02 -6.29 -24.20
N LYS A 17 30.01 -6.95 -23.64
CA LYS A 17 28.77 -6.34 -23.21
C LYS A 17 29.08 -5.53 -21.95
N VAL A 18 29.26 -4.22 -22.11
CA VAL A 18 29.26 -3.27 -20.99
C VAL A 18 27.90 -3.38 -20.31
N GLU A 19 27.88 -4.04 -19.16
CA GLU A 19 26.74 -4.03 -18.26
C GLU A 19 26.53 -2.59 -17.78
N LYS A 20 25.55 -1.92 -18.38
CA LYS A 20 24.96 -0.72 -17.78
C LYS A 20 24.42 -1.13 -16.42
N SER A 21 25.13 -0.76 -15.36
CA SER A 21 24.60 -0.70 -14.00
C SER A 21 23.23 -0.01 -14.07
N LYS A 22 22.16 -0.75 -13.78
CA LYS A 22 20.83 -0.18 -13.57
C LYS A 22 20.95 0.76 -12.39
N SER A 23 21.20 2.04 -12.65
CA SER A 23 20.95 3.10 -11.68
C SER A 23 19.45 2.99 -11.35
N SER A 24 19.16 2.59 -10.11
CA SER A 24 17.81 2.65 -9.55
C SER A 24 17.25 4.04 -9.81
N SER A 25 16.01 4.09 -10.27
CA SER A 25 15.36 5.35 -10.58
C SER A 25 14.57 5.78 -9.36
N PRO A 26 14.55 7.08 -9.03
CA PRO A 26 14.01 7.56 -7.77
C PRO A 26 12.53 7.17 -7.61
N THR A 27 12.15 6.77 -6.39
CA THR A 27 10.81 6.25 -6.07
C THR A 27 9.69 7.27 -6.36
N ALA A 28 10.01 8.56 -6.25
CA ALA A 28 9.16 9.68 -6.57
C ALA A 28 9.80 10.55 -7.66
N GLU A 29 9.02 10.98 -8.65
CA GLU A 29 9.51 11.79 -9.77
C GLU A 29 8.65 13.01 -10.01
N LEU A 30 9.29 14.14 -10.35
CA LEU A 30 8.58 15.34 -10.79
C LEU A 30 8.23 15.20 -12.29
N LYS A 31 6.96 14.96 -12.61
CA LYS A 31 6.43 14.97 -13.98
C LYS A 31 5.44 16.11 -14.13
N ASN A 32 5.71 17.03 -15.06
CA ASN A 32 4.87 18.20 -15.33
C ASN A 32 4.57 19.05 -14.07
N GLY A 33 5.58 19.27 -13.23
CA GLY A 33 5.44 20.04 -11.99
C GLY A 33 4.65 19.33 -10.87
N LYS A 34 4.38 18.02 -11.02
CA LYS A 34 3.73 17.18 -10.00
C LYS A 34 4.61 16.02 -9.60
N VAL A 35 4.70 15.73 -8.30
CA VAL A 35 5.43 14.55 -7.84
C VAL A 35 4.56 13.31 -8.01
N VAL A 36 5.11 12.28 -8.64
CA VAL A 36 4.43 11.02 -8.94
C VAL A 36 5.20 9.89 -8.27
N PHE A 37 4.50 9.07 -7.49
CA PHE A 37 5.07 7.87 -6.88
C PHE A 37 5.01 6.70 -7.87
N ARG A 38 6.14 6.07 -8.17
CA ARG A 38 6.23 5.04 -9.22
C ARG A 38 5.55 3.72 -8.86
N GLN A 39 5.50 3.37 -7.58
CA GLN A 39 4.88 2.12 -7.14
C GLN A 39 3.39 2.29 -6.87
N LYS A 40 2.53 1.62 -7.64
CA LYS A 40 1.09 1.62 -7.38
C LYS A 40 0.79 1.00 -6.01
N ALA A 41 -0.08 1.64 -5.22
CA ALA A 41 -0.56 1.10 -3.95
C ALA A 41 -1.17 -0.30 -4.14
N ILE A 42 -0.86 -1.24 -3.24
CA ILE A 42 -1.54 -2.53 -3.19
C ILE A 42 -2.64 -2.44 -2.14
N SER A 43 -3.83 -2.93 -2.49
CA SER A 43 -4.91 -3.15 -1.52
C SER A 43 -4.97 -4.62 -1.15
N PHE A 44 -5.02 -4.91 0.14
CA PHE A 44 -5.16 -6.27 0.67
C PHE A 44 -6.61 -6.63 1.00
N GLU A 45 -7.55 -5.69 0.86
CA GLU A 45 -8.96 -5.84 1.21
C GLU A 45 -9.64 -7.03 0.49
N ASN A 46 -9.22 -7.31 -0.74
CA ASN A 46 -9.80 -8.36 -1.59
C ASN A 46 -9.12 -9.73 -1.43
N LEU A 47 -8.11 -9.85 -0.57
CA LEU A 47 -7.50 -11.14 -0.27
C LEU A 47 -8.43 -11.93 0.63
N SER A 48 -8.66 -13.21 0.30
CA SER A 48 -9.58 -14.09 1.04
C SER A 48 -9.30 -14.12 2.55
N GLU A 49 -8.02 -14.19 2.93
CA GLU A 49 -7.57 -14.12 4.33
C GLU A 49 -8.00 -12.82 5.03
N THR A 50 -7.87 -11.68 4.35
CA THR A 50 -8.27 -10.37 4.90
C THR A 50 -9.79 -10.26 5.00
N MET A 51 -10.53 -10.77 4.00
CA MET A 51 -11.99 -10.83 4.05
C MET A 51 -12.49 -11.67 5.22
N GLN A 52 -11.86 -12.82 5.50
CA GLN A 52 -12.20 -13.65 6.66
C GLN A 52 -11.94 -12.93 7.99
N GLU A 53 -10.83 -12.20 8.10
CA GLU A 53 -10.55 -11.38 9.28
C GLU A 53 -11.56 -10.24 9.45
N ILE A 54 -12.00 -9.59 8.36
CA ILE A 54 -13.08 -8.60 8.40
C ILE A 54 -14.36 -9.23 8.96
N VAL A 55 -14.72 -10.44 8.53
CA VAL A 55 -15.90 -11.15 9.04
C VAL A 55 -15.75 -11.45 10.54
N LYS A 56 -14.61 -12.03 10.97
CA LYS A 56 -14.33 -12.30 12.39
C LYS A 56 -14.38 -11.04 13.24
N PHE A 57 -13.86 -9.92 12.74
CA PHE A 57 -13.92 -8.65 13.45
C PHE A 57 -15.35 -8.13 13.57
N ARG A 58 -16.18 -8.29 12.53
CA ARG A 58 -17.60 -7.94 12.59
C ARG A 58 -18.37 -8.79 13.61
N GLU A 59 -18.07 -10.07 13.68
CA GLU A 59 -18.64 -10.97 14.71
C GLU A 59 -18.25 -10.49 16.13
N TYR A 60 -16.98 -10.14 16.34
CA TYR A 60 -16.51 -9.54 17.58
C TYR A 60 -17.27 -8.24 17.92
N MET A 61 -17.47 -7.35 16.94
CA MET A 61 -18.23 -6.12 17.18
C MET A 61 -19.69 -6.41 17.52
N ALA A 62 -20.31 -7.43 16.90
CA ALA A 62 -21.69 -7.82 17.20
C ALA A 62 -21.86 -8.35 18.62
N THR A 63 -20.84 -9.02 19.19
CA THR A 63 -20.85 -9.49 20.59
C THR A 63 -20.48 -8.40 21.59
N ASN A 64 -19.79 -7.36 21.16
CA ASN A 64 -19.23 -6.32 22.04
C ASN A 64 -19.87 -4.96 21.77
N THR A 65 -20.89 -4.62 22.55
CA THR A 65 -21.67 -3.36 22.40
C THR A 65 -20.91 -2.09 22.79
N GLN A 66 -19.82 -2.20 23.55
CA GLN A 66 -18.96 -1.08 23.94
C GLN A 66 -17.50 -1.39 23.62
N ILE A 67 -17.04 -0.89 22.48
CA ILE A 67 -15.65 -1.03 22.05
C ILE A 67 -14.88 0.21 22.53
N THR A 68 -14.07 0.05 23.58
CA THR A 68 -13.18 1.09 24.09
C THR A 68 -11.75 0.96 23.57
N ALA A 69 -11.37 -0.22 23.09
CA ALA A 69 -10.08 -0.51 22.45
C ALA A 69 -10.24 -1.69 21.46
N ILE A 70 -9.39 -1.74 20.43
CA ILE A 70 -9.30 -2.91 19.54
C ILE A 70 -8.35 -3.92 20.18
N PRO A 71 -8.77 -5.18 20.38
CA PRO A 71 -7.90 -6.24 20.89
C PRO A 71 -6.68 -6.48 20.00
N ASP A 72 -5.57 -6.89 20.61
CA ASP A 72 -4.30 -7.14 19.91
C ASP A 72 -4.45 -8.14 18.76
N ASP A 73 -5.30 -9.16 18.92
CA ASP A 73 -5.61 -10.16 17.90
C ASP A 73 -6.21 -9.58 16.61
N HIS A 74 -6.82 -8.40 16.69
CA HIS A 74 -7.44 -7.70 15.57
C HIS A 74 -6.57 -6.55 15.01
N LEU A 75 -5.48 -6.18 15.68
CA LEU A 75 -4.55 -5.17 15.16
C LEU A 75 -3.90 -5.55 13.81
N PRO A 76 -3.56 -6.83 13.53
CA PRO A 76 -3.07 -7.23 12.21
C PRO A 76 -4.03 -6.86 11.08
N LEU A 77 -5.35 -7.04 11.27
CA LEU A 77 -6.37 -6.65 10.29
C LEU A 77 -6.30 -5.15 10.01
N ILE A 78 -6.23 -4.32 11.05
CA ILE A 78 -6.11 -2.87 10.90
C ILE A 78 -4.83 -2.51 10.14
N GLY A 79 -3.70 -3.16 10.45
CA GLY A 79 -2.45 -3.02 9.70
C GLY A 79 -2.60 -3.34 8.22
N LYS A 80 -3.23 -4.48 7.87
CA LYS A 80 -3.50 -4.89 6.47
C LYS A 80 -4.37 -3.89 5.73
N LEU A 81 -5.42 -3.38 6.38
CA LEU A 81 -6.34 -2.41 5.78
C LEU A 81 -5.77 -0.99 5.69
N ILE A 82 -4.56 -0.75 6.18
CA ILE A 82 -3.90 0.57 6.15
C ILE A 82 -2.66 0.55 5.25
N HIS A 83 -1.93 -0.56 5.22
CA HIS A 83 -0.67 -0.66 4.50
C HIS A 83 -0.80 -0.25 3.03
N GLU A 84 0.04 0.71 2.62
CA GLU A 84 0.05 1.30 1.28
C GLU A 84 -1.30 1.90 0.83
N ARG A 85 -2.28 2.04 1.74
CA ARG A 85 -3.65 2.36 1.34
C ARG A 85 -3.77 3.76 0.79
N TYR A 86 -4.52 3.83 -0.31
CA TYR A 86 -4.87 5.04 -1.01
C TYR A 86 -6.38 5.32 -0.90
N SER A 87 -6.80 6.53 -0.50
CA SER A 87 -7.98 7.13 -1.14
C SER A 87 -7.47 8.42 -1.72
N ASN A 88 -7.56 8.63 -3.00
CA ASN A 88 -8.77 8.56 -3.79
C ASN A 88 -8.22 8.41 -5.20
N PRO A 89 -8.59 7.38 -5.99
CA PRO A 89 -8.25 7.41 -7.39
C PRO A 89 -9.11 8.52 -7.99
N LEU A 90 -8.69 9.78 -7.85
CA LEU A 90 -8.91 10.74 -8.91
C LEU A 90 -8.15 10.14 -10.08
N ARG A 91 -8.85 9.24 -10.79
CA ARG A 91 -8.50 8.71 -12.08
C ARG A 91 -8.57 9.88 -13.04
N HIS A 92 -7.64 10.81 -12.95
CA HIS A 92 -7.36 11.70 -14.05
C HIS A 92 -6.51 10.90 -15.02
N VAL A 93 -7.19 10.02 -15.77
CA VAL A 93 -6.67 9.53 -17.04
C VAL A 93 -6.60 10.76 -17.92
N ASP A 94 -5.41 11.30 -18.12
CA ASP A 94 -5.15 12.25 -19.19
C ASP A 94 -5.52 11.59 -20.52
N LEU A 95 -5.81 12.40 -21.54
CA LEU A 95 -6.13 11.99 -22.92
C LEU A 95 -5.13 10.99 -23.57
N LYS A 96 -4.04 10.62 -22.87
CA LYS A 96 -3.00 9.68 -23.27
C LYS A 96 -2.95 8.37 -22.46
N GLY A 97 -3.91 8.11 -21.56
CA GLY A 97 -3.98 6.83 -20.85
C GLY A 97 -2.95 6.63 -19.72
N ILE A 98 -2.32 7.70 -19.23
CA ILE A 98 -1.32 7.61 -18.16
C ILE A 98 -2.03 7.61 -16.80
N GLU A 99 -1.89 6.52 -16.05
CA GLU A 99 -2.43 6.42 -14.68
C GLU A 99 -1.64 7.35 -13.75
N ARG A 100 -2.21 8.52 -13.41
CA ARG A 100 -1.60 9.48 -12.49
C ARG A 100 -1.88 9.08 -11.04
N VAL A 101 -0.86 8.56 -10.38
CA VAL A 101 -0.88 8.29 -8.93
C VAL A 101 -0.79 9.62 -8.20
N PHE A 102 -1.93 10.10 -7.71
CA PHE A 102 -1.95 11.19 -6.75
C PHE A 102 -1.26 10.73 -5.45
N SER A 103 -0.53 11.63 -4.81
CA SER A 103 0.09 11.45 -3.50
C SER A 103 -0.99 11.31 -2.41
N SER A 104 -0.76 10.54 -1.34
CA SER A 104 -1.83 10.19 -0.38
C SER A 104 -2.03 11.29 0.68
N ASP A 105 -3.16 11.98 0.56
CA ASP A 105 -3.62 13.02 1.51
C ASP A 105 -4.58 12.48 2.58
N LYS A 106 -4.67 11.16 2.81
CA LYS A 106 -5.49 10.65 3.91
C LYS A 106 -4.87 11.05 5.25
N THR A 107 -5.36 12.18 5.77
CA THR A 107 -5.32 12.49 7.19
C THR A 107 -5.97 11.33 7.97
N ILE A 108 -5.61 11.20 9.24
CA ILE A 108 -6.17 10.17 10.12
C ILE A 108 -7.72 10.13 10.04
N PRO A 109 -8.46 11.25 10.10
CA PRO A 109 -9.92 11.24 9.97
C PRO A 109 -10.46 10.61 8.68
N THR A 110 -9.80 10.83 7.54
CA THR A 110 -10.21 10.23 6.25
C THR A 110 -9.95 8.73 6.23
N LEU A 111 -8.84 8.29 6.83
CA LEU A 111 -8.53 6.86 6.96
C LEU A 111 -9.53 6.16 7.87
N VAL A 112 -9.89 6.77 9.00
CA VAL A 112 -10.91 6.27 9.93
C VAL A 112 -12.24 6.05 9.22
N LYS A 113 -12.77 7.05 8.52
CA LYS A 113 -14.05 6.92 7.78
C LYS A 113 -14.02 5.77 6.77
N SER A 114 -12.89 5.62 6.08
CA SER A 114 -12.68 4.59 5.06
C SER A 114 -12.50 3.18 5.64
N LEU A 115 -12.05 3.07 6.89
CA LEU A 115 -11.99 1.81 7.62
C LEU A 115 -13.35 1.48 8.22
N GLN A 116 -14.06 2.46 8.79
CA GLN A 116 -15.43 2.30 9.25
C GLN A 116 -16.35 1.81 8.13
N SER A 117 -16.25 2.33 6.91
CA SER A 117 -17.05 1.82 5.79
C SER A 117 -16.78 0.36 5.42
N ILE A 118 -15.58 -0.14 5.72
CA ILE A 118 -15.21 -1.55 5.49
C ILE A 118 -15.64 -2.41 6.68
N LEU A 119 -15.37 -1.98 7.89
CA LEU A 119 -15.61 -2.77 9.09
C LEU A 119 -17.09 -2.76 9.47
N CYS A 120 -17.78 -1.65 9.25
CA CYS A 120 -19.20 -1.42 9.53
C CYS A 120 -19.96 -1.14 8.20
N PRO A 121 -20.20 -2.15 7.35
CA PRO A 121 -20.95 -1.94 6.11
C PRO A 121 -22.38 -1.49 6.43
N PRO A 122 -22.99 -0.63 5.59
CA PRO A 122 -24.37 -0.22 5.77
C PRO A 122 -25.29 -1.43 5.71
N THR A 123 -26.16 -1.56 6.71
CA THR A 123 -27.17 -2.62 6.79
C THR A 123 -28.15 -2.45 5.62
N LEU A 124 -28.07 -3.34 4.62
CA LEU A 124 -29.01 -3.38 3.50
C LEU A 124 -30.40 -3.78 4.02
N GLY A 125 -31.27 -2.80 4.24
CA GLY A 125 -32.69 -3.02 4.55
C GLY A 125 -33.05 -2.83 6.02
N THR A 126 -33.30 -1.58 6.40
CA THR A 126 -33.87 -1.22 7.71
C THR A 126 -35.35 -1.64 7.78
N LEU A 127 -35.61 -2.82 8.36
CA LEU A 127 -36.92 -3.19 8.94
C LEU A 127 -36.76 -3.77 10.36
N SER A 128 -35.76 -3.36 11.13
CA SER A 128 -35.69 -3.71 12.56
C SER A 128 -35.15 -2.54 13.36
N ILE A 129 -36.00 -2.06 14.27
CA ILE A 129 -35.84 -0.80 15.02
C ILE A 129 -35.01 -1.01 16.31
N ASP A 130 -34.58 -2.22 16.64
CA ASP A 130 -34.02 -2.53 17.97
C ASP A 130 -32.60 -3.14 17.99
N SER A 131 -31.89 -3.20 16.87
CA SER A 131 -30.49 -3.64 16.89
C SER A 131 -29.59 -2.43 17.03
N ALA A 132 -29.06 -2.19 18.23
CA ALA A 132 -28.00 -1.21 18.45
C ALA A 132 -26.81 -1.56 17.54
N GLU A 133 -26.73 -0.91 16.38
CA GLU A 133 -25.67 -1.15 15.41
C GLU A 133 -24.32 -0.95 16.11
N ALA A 134 -23.50 -2.00 16.13
CA ALA A 134 -22.17 -1.95 16.70
C ALA A 134 -21.30 -0.98 15.90
N SER A 135 -21.28 0.28 16.35
CA SER A 135 -20.56 1.37 15.71
C SER A 135 -19.18 1.49 16.33
N LEU A 136 -18.14 1.30 15.52
CA LEU A 136 -16.75 1.43 15.96
C LEU A 136 -16.39 2.92 16.17
N PRO A 137 -16.08 3.37 17.40
CA PRO A 137 -15.81 4.77 17.66
C PRO A 137 -14.56 5.25 16.90
N SER A 138 -14.65 6.43 16.29
CA SER A 138 -13.53 7.02 15.53
C SER A 138 -12.25 7.10 16.36
N ALA A 139 -12.34 7.55 17.62
CA ALA A 139 -11.19 7.69 18.52
C ALA A 139 -10.45 6.36 18.79
N VAL A 140 -11.19 5.25 18.86
CA VAL A 140 -10.62 3.91 19.04
C VAL A 140 -9.81 3.51 17.81
N LEU A 141 -10.38 3.75 16.62
CA LEU A 141 -9.72 3.44 15.36
C LEU A 141 -8.51 4.35 15.10
N GLU A 142 -8.58 5.63 15.46
CA GLU A 142 -7.41 6.53 15.41
C GLU A 142 -6.26 6.04 16.27
N THR A 143 -6.58 5.58 17.48
CA THR A 143 -5.60 5.03 18.41
C THR A 143 -4.97 3.77 17.83
N ALA A 144 -5.79 2.85 17.31
CA ALA A 144 -5.31 1.65 16.65
C ALA A 144 -4.42 1.96 15.43
N ILE A 145 -4.81 2.88 14.55
CA ILE A 145 -4.02 3.33 13.39
C ILE A 145 -2.62 3.78 13.85
N LYS A 146 -2.55 4.63 14.89
CA LYS A 146 -1.28 5.15 15.42
C LYS A 146 -0.41 4.05 16.04
N VAL A 147 -1.01 3.01 16.60
CA VAL A 147 -0.30 1.84 17.12
C VAL A 147 0.27 1.02 15.97
N VAL A 148 -0.52 0.71 14.95
CA VAL A 148 -0.15 -0.27 13.92
C VAL A 148 0.68 0.29 12.77
N ALA A 149 0.56 1.60 12.50
CA ALA A 149 1.10 2.20 11.29
C ALA A 149 1.78 3.54 11.56
N GLU A 150 2.63 3.92 10.61
CA GLU A 150 3.29 5.22 10.55
C GLU A 150 3.05 5.87 9.18
N ARG A 151 3.16 7.20 9.13
CA ARG A 151 2.96 7.99 7.92
C ARG A 151 4.32 8.43 7.38
N VAL A 152 4.76 7.82 6.28
CA VAL A 152 6.08 8.02 5.66
C VAL A 152 5.99 9.02 4.52
N ASN A 153 6.89 10.01 4.46
CA ASN A 153 7.01 10.95 3.34
C ASN A 153 8.04 10.44 2.33
N TYR A 154 7.58 10.12 1.13
CA TYR A 154 8.37 9.75 -0.04
C TYR A 154 8.55 10.90 -1.03
N GLY A 155 8.14 12.11 -0.66
CA GLY A 155 8.31 13.30 -1.46
C GLY A 155 9.72 13.88 -1.36
N VAL A 156 9.90 15.08 -1.89
CA VAL A 156 11.17 15.80 -1.80
C VAL A 156 11.36 16.29 -0.36
N THR A 157 12.28 15.66 0.36
CA THR A 157 12.79 16.09 1.66
C THR A 157 14.08 16.87 1.45
N ALA A 158 14.03 17.99 0.72
CA ALA A 158 15.18 18.90 0.74
C ALA A 158 15.42 19.38 2.19
N ASP A 159 16.61 19.89 2.51
CA ASP A 159 16.99 20.49 3.82
C ASP A 159 16.16 21.74 4.23
N ILE A 160 14.98 21.87 3.65
CA ILE A 160 13.95 22.84 3.96
C ILE A 160 13.14 22.27 5.11
N GLU A 161 13.10 22.95 6.25
CA GLU A 161 12.37 22.51 7.46
C GLU A 161 10.89 22.20 7.19
N LYS A 162 10.30 22.78 6.14
CA LYS A 162 8.91 22.56 5.71
C LYS A 162 8.80 22.59 4.18
N PRO A 163 9.03 21.46 3.48
CA PRO A 163 8.82 21.41 2.04
C PRO A 163 7.34 21.70 1.72
N PRO A 164 7.03 22.41 0.62
CA PRO A 164 5.65 22.60 0.18
C PRO A 164 4.90 21.26 0.10
N THR A 165 3.63 21.24 0.54
CA THR A 165 2.79 20.03 0.53
C THR A 165 2.73 19.38 -0.85
N THR A 166 2.80 20.18 -1.92
CA THR A 166 2.81 19.72 -3.32
C THR A 166 4.02 18.85 -3.68
N LEU A 167 5.10 18.92 -2.89
CA LEU A 167 6.29 18.10 -3.04
C LEU A 167 6.31 16.89 -2.11
N CYS A 168 5.37 16.79 -1.16
CA CYS A 168 5.28 15.68 -0.23
C CYS A 168 4.45 14.53 -0.80
N ILE A 169 4.92 13.30 -0.58
CA ILE A 169 4.17 12.09 -0.92
C ILE A 169 4.02 11.24 0.33
N TRP A 170 2.88 11.33 0.99
CA TRP A 170 2.67 10.55 2.21
C TRP A 170 2.06 9.19 1.91
N ARG A 171 2.56 8.15 2.58
CA ARG A 171 1.98 6.80 2.60
C ARG A 171 1.88 6.28 4.01
N TRP A 172 0.81 5.54 4.30
CA TRP A 172 0.71 4.80 5.55
C TRP A 172 1.36 3.43 5.41
N GLU A 173 2.26 3.09 6.32
CA GLU A 173 2.96 1.82 6.36
C GLU A 173 2.79 1.15 7.71
N VAL A 174 2.71 -0.17 7.69
CA VAL A 174 2.58 -0.96 8.91
C VAL A 174 3.93 -1.04 9.61
N LYS A 175 3.95 -0.83 10.93
CA LYS A 175 5.18 -0.94 11.75
C LYS A 175 5.62 -2.39 11.86
N ASN A 176 4.68 -3.30 12.09
CA ASN A 176 4.94 -4.74 12.14
C ASN A 176 4.60 -5.39 10.79
N ARG A 177 5.62 -5.75 10.03
CA ARG A 177 5.48 -6.36 8.70
C ARG A 177 5.03 -7.81 8.73
N ASP A 178 5.17 -8.48 9.87
CA ASP A 178 4.74 -9.87 10.01
C ASP A 178 3.22 -10.01 9.97
N TRP A 179 2.50 -8.91 10.19
CA TRP A 179 1.05 -8.82 10.03
C TRP A 179 0.58 -8.85 8.58
N LEU A 180 1.47 -8.67 7.60
CA LEU A 180 1.07 -8.73 6.19
C LEU A 180 0.77 -10.17 5.77
N PRO A 181 -0.18 -10.37 4.84
CA PRO A 181 -0.50 -11.71 4.34
C PRO A 181 0.76 -12.39 3.78
N PRO A 182 1.00 -13.68 4.10
CA PRO A 182 2.20 -14.39 3.65
C PRO A 182 2.33 -14.36 2.12
N SER A 183 1.20 -14.42 1.41
CA SER A 183 1.12 -14.35 -0.06
C SER A 183 1.67 -13.06 -0.68
N VAL A 184 1.82 -11.98 0.10
CA VAL A 184 2.31 -10.68 -0.39
C VAL A 184 3.59 -10.23 0.30
N LYS A 185 4.14 -10.98 1.26
CA LYS A 185 5.34 -10.59 2.02
C LYS A 185 6.53 -10.33 1.11
N ASP A 186 6.80 -11.22 0.16
CA ASP A 186 7.93 -11.08 -0.76
C ASP A 186 7.76 -9.87 -1.69
N ILE A 187 6.53 -9.63 -2.17
CA ILE A 187 6.20 -8.48 -3.03
C ILE A 187 6.41 -7.18 -2.26
N THR A 188 5.92 -7.10 -1.01
CA THR A 188 6.10 -5.93 -0.17
C THR A 188 7.57 -5.71 0.21
N ALA A 189 8.31 -6.77 0.51
CA ALA A 189 9.73 -6.70 0.83
C ALA A 189 10.55 -6.19 -0.36
N GLN A 190 10.34 -6.75 -1.55
CA GLN A 190 10.99 -6.29 -2.78
C GLN A 190 10.67 -4.81 -3.04
N ARG A 191 9.39 -4.43 -2.93
CA ARG A 191 8.98 -3.04 -3.13
C ARG A 191 9.63 -2.08 -2.17
N LEU A 192 9.82 -2.47 -0.91
CA LEU A 192 10.49 -1.63 0.06
C LEU A 192 11.99 -1.49 -0.26
N GLU A 193 12.63 -2.56 -0.72
CA GLU A 193 14.03 -2.50 -1.12
C GLU A 193 14.24 -1.54 -2.31
N GLU A 194 13.33 -1.60 -3.30
CA GLU A 194 13.30 -0.64 -4.42
C GLU A 194 13.12 0.83 -3.97
N ARG A 195 12.70 1.10 -2.73
CA ARG A 195 12.57 2.48 -2.18
C ARG A 195 13.86 3.00 -1.54
N LYS A 196 14.76 2.10 -1.15
CA LYS A 196 16.02 2.47 -0.48
C LYS A 196 17.14 2.81 -1.47
N THR A 197 17.03 2.30 -2.69
CA THR A 197 17.92 2.54 -3.83
C THR A 197 17.44 3.67 -4.72
#